data_AF-A0A6J1X8T2-F1
#
_entry.id   AF-A0A6J1X8T2-F1
#
_cell.length_a   1.000
_cell.length_b   1.000
_cell.length_c   1.000
_cell.angle_alpha   90.00
_cell.angle_beta   90.00
_cell.angle_gamma   90.00
#
_symmetry.space_group_name_H-M   'P 1'
#
loop_
_entity.id
_entity.type
_entity.pdbx_description
1 polymer ?
#
loop_
_entity_poly.entity_id
_entity_poly.type
_entity_poly.pdbx_seq_one_letter_code
_entity_poly.pdbx_strand_id
1 'polypeptide(L)'
;MLTNRRNFIFRVSIVINIAVLLYAAMHLSGSNPPGVEWVPITVDGSERSAEMRLVRDDVRNDTEMRTAESSVRSFEESTSQKTPSTMPTTNKTASSTASIADIEKTMKSQDTSSDADLPIETLLDIVDENALSDATLARLRTLLSCNDKDFLPEYLQRGEFWVLKNYVRADHGTILCHETITYTTHAGFEFLDNVLPLVERWMAPVSLAIHAPGADLMPTVNSIRYLRDCSGNDLIRQFVTFHVFFSNKHIPSNIPNPNSFLTTAYNCTVSAPFSNVNVSATYKKQKGLLYPVNVARNIARDAALTHYVLASDIELYPSPNLVPRFLNMIARNANPLNNSINPRIFPISIFEVDAKVQVPSTKTELQAMLANKTAIPFHKYVCPDCHNIPEGQHWMKATETSQMDVFHVGKRQKKFVHWEPIFIGTHQDPHYDDRLSWEGKKDKMTQGYILCVQNYDFMILNNAFLTHKPGIKHYVKDAKRDQIAAKQTSFVNKVIMPEIKKLFGTRPGCAL
;
A
#
# COMPACT_ATOMS: atom_id res chain seq x y z
N MET A 1 39.72 69.02 2.63
CA MET A 1 38.43 68.75 3.31
C MET A 1 37.53 67.69 2.63
N LEU A 2 37.85 67.17 1.43
CA LEU A 2 37.01 66.18 0.73
C LEU A 2 37.26 64.71 1.13
N THR A 3 38.43 64.39 1.68
CA THR A 3 38.82 63.04 2.11
C THR A 3 38.17 62.60 3.44
N ASN A 4 37.85 63.53 4.33
CA ASN A 4 37.14 63.22 5.59
C ASN A 4 35.65 62.92 5.40
N ARG A 5 35.00 63.47 4.36
CA ARG A 5 33.58 63.21 4.07
C ARG A 5 33.34 61.80 3.52
N ARG A 6 34.22 61.27 2.66
CA ARG A 6 34.10 59.88 2.15
C ARG A 6 34.30 58.84 3.25
N ASN A 7 35.26 59.06 4.16
CA ASN A 7 35.44 58.17 5.32
C ASN A 7 34.27 58.23 6.31
N PHE A 8 33.64 59.39 6.49
CA PHE A 8 32.43 59.51 7.30
C PHE A 8 31.24 58.79 6.67
N ILE A 9 31.00 58.98 5.37
CA ILE A 9 29.92 58.30 4.63
C ILE A 9 30.11 56.78 4.65
N PHE A 10 31.35 56.30 4.51
CA PHE A 10 31.65 54.86 4.56
C PHE A 10 31.39 54.27 5.96
N ARG A 11 31.78 54.98 7.02
CA ARG A 11 31.52 54.55 8.41
C ARG A 11 30.03 54.59 8.75
N VAL A 12 29.30 55.61 8.30
CA VAL A 12 27.84 55.70 8.47
C VAL A 12 27.13 54.59 7.69
N SER A 13 27.57 54.28 6.47
CA SER A 13 27.03 53.18 5.68
C SER A 13 27.24 51.81 6.36
N ILE A 14 28.41 51.56 6.95
CA ILE A 14 28.66 50.33 7.72
C ILE A 14 27.73 50.25 8.94
N VAL A 15 27.57 51.33 9.69
CA VAL A 15 26.70 51.36 10.87
C VAL A 15 25.24 51.14 10.48
N ILE A 16 24.77 51.75 9.38
CA ILE A 16 23.40 51.55 8.87
C ILE A 16 23.20 50.11 8.41
N ASN A 17 24.15 49.52 7.67
CA ASN A 17 24.04 48.13 7.23
C ASN A 17 24.05 47.14 8.41
N ILE A 18 24.86 47.39 9.44
CA ILE A 18 24.85 46.59 10.67
C ILE A 18 23.52 46.76 11.42
N ALA A 19 22.99 47.98 11.51
CA ALA A 19 21.69 48.23 12.15
C ALA A 19 20.53 47.55 11.39
N VAL A 20 20.57 47.54 10.05
CA VAL A 20 19.59 46.84 9.20
C VAL A 20 19.72 45.32 9.36
N LEU A 21 20.94 44.78 9.42
CA LEU A 21 21.18 43.36 9.69
C LEU A 21 20.72 42.95 11.10
N LEU A 22 20.94 43.77 12.11
CA LEU A 22 20.45 43.54 13.47
C LEU A 22 18.92 43.67 13.55
N TYR A 23 18.33 44.64 12.85
CA TYR A 23 16.88 44.79 12.75
C TYR A 23 16.22 43.58 12.05
N ALA A 24 16.81 43.11 10.95
CA ALA A 24 16.39 41.90 10.25
C ALA A 24 16.59 40.67 11.13
N ALA A 25 17.70 40.54 11.85
CA ALA A 25 17.93 39.45 12.80
C ALA A 25 16.91 39.47 13.96
N MET A 26 16.55 40.66 14.48
CA MET A 26 15.52 40.81 15.51
C MET A 26 14.10 40.50 14.99
N HIS A 27 13.80 40.81 13.73
CA HIS A 27 12.52 40.48 13.10
C HIS A 27 12.44 39.02 12.62
N LEU A 28 13.57 38.38 12.33
CA LEU A 28 13.66 36.95 12.02
C LEU A 28 13.74 36.07 13.28
N SER A 29 14.13 36.64 14.43
CA SER A 29 14.11 35.96 15.75
C SER A 29 12.87 36.29 16.59
N GLY A 30 11.94 37.09 16.05
CA GLY A 30 10.80 37.66 16.76
C GLY A 30 9.48 37.52 16.02
N SER A 31 9.24 36.41 15.34
CA SER A 31 7.89 36.01 14.91
C SER A 31 7.87 34.53 14.53
N ASN A 32 7.73 33.65 15.52
CA ASN A 32 7.20 32.34 15.23
C ASN A 32 5.76 32.54 14.68
N PRO A 33 5.41 32.04 13.49
CA PRO A 33 3.99 31.80 13.20
C PRO A 33 3.44 30.88 14.30
N PRO A 34 2.13 30.83 14.58
CA PRO A 34 1.60 29.86 15.52
C PRO A 34 1.94 28.46 14.97
N GLY A 35 3.06 27.94 15.45
CA GLY A 35 3.53 26.61 15.16
C GLY A 35 2.48 25.69 15.72
N VAL A 36 1.81 24.97 14.83
CA VAL A 36 1.15 23.74 15.21
C VAL A 36 2.26 22.82 15.69
N GLU A 37 2.51 22.83 16.99
CA GLU A 37 3.32 21.84 17.65
C GLU A 37 2.59 20.51 17.45
N TRP A 38 3.14 19.69 16.55
CA TRP A 38 2.63 18.35 16.30
C TRP A 38 2.85 17.50 17.55
N VAL A 39 1.79 17.29 18.32
CA VAL A 39 1.77 16.33 19.44
C VAL A 39 1.29 14.99 18.89
N PRO A 40 2.16 13.97 18.73
CA PRO A 40 1.69 12.62 18.45
C PRO A 40 0.90 12.11 19.66
N ILE A 41 -0.20 11.40 19.40
CA ILE A 41 -0.95 10.68 20.44
C ILE A 41 -0.04 9.53 20.91
N THR A 42 0.72 9.75 21.98
CA THR A 42 1.36 8.65 22.71
C THR A 42 0.31 7.91 23.54
N VAL A 43 0.55 6.62 23.78
CA VAL A 43 -0.38 5.72 24.46
C VAL A 43 -0.66 6.11 25.93
N ASP A 44 0.16 6.99 26.51
CA ASP A 44 0.12 7.34 27.94
C ASP A 44 -0.50 8.70 28.28
N GLY A 45 -0.78 9.57 27.32
CA GLY A 45 -1.60 10.77 27.54
C GLY A 45 -1.16 11.69 28.70
N SER A 46 0.13 11.78 29.01
CA SER A 46 0.62 12.73 30.01
C SER A 46 0.88 14.11 29.36
N GLU A 47 0.14 15.11 29.84
CA GLU A 47 -0.09 16.44 29.24
C GLU A 47 1.02 17.49 29.49
N ARG A 48 0.93 18.65 28.79
CA ARG A 48 0.62 19.90 29.53
C ARG A 48 -0.22 20.94 28.76
N SER A 49 -1.40 21.20 29.34
CA SER A 49 -2.23 22.42 29.39
C SER A 49 -3.00 22.90 28.15
N ALA A 50 -4.24 22.41 28.00
CA ALA A 50 -5.47 23.21 27.80
C ALA A 50 -6.76 22.37 27.73
N GLU A 51 -6.67 21.08 27.37
CA GLU A 51 -7.84 20.29 26.94
C GLU A 51 -8.57 19.50 28.04
N MET A 52 -8.01 19.34 29.24
CA MET A 52 -8.56 18.46 30.29
C MET A 52 -9.93 18.87 30.85
N ARG A 53 -10.44 20.07 30.54
CA ARG A 53 -11.71 20.54 31.10
C ARG A 53 -12.97 20.09 30.35
N LEU A 54 -12.87 19.67 29.09
CA LEU A 54 -14.06 19.34 28.29
C LEU A 54 -14.48 17.86 28.37
N VAL A 55 -13.58 16.96 28.73
CA VAL A 55 -13.80 15.50 28.62
C VAL A 55 -14.56 14.92 29.83
N ARG A 56 -14.59 15.63 30.96
CA ARG A 56 -15.13 15.08 32.21
C ARG A 56 -16.67 15.08 32.28
N ASP A 57 -17.34 15.91 31.48
CA ASP A 57 -18.79 16.11 31.59
C ASP A 57 -19.61 15.08 30.79
N ASP A 58 -19.07 14.46 29.74
CA ASP A 58 -19.84 13.56 28.84
C ASP A 58 -19.85 12.08 29.25
N VAL A 59 -18.94 11.62 30.13
CA VAL A 59 -18.83 10.20 30.53
C VAL A 59 -20.03 9.74 31.36
N ARG A 60 -20.90 10.65 31.81
CA ARG A 60 -22.05 10.33 32.66
C ARG A 60 -23.28 9.81 31.92
N ASN A 61 -23.39 9.96 30.60
CA ASN A 61 -24.66 9.75 29.90
C ASN A 61 -24.83 8.42 29.15
N ASP A 62 -23.78 7.62 28.93
CA ASP A 62 -23.86 6.44 28.03
C ASP A 62 -23.96 5.08 28.74
N THR A 63 -24.18 5.05 30.06
CA THR A 63 -24.26 3.79 30.82
C THR A 63 -25.70 3.40 31.11
N GLU A 64 -26.53 3.17 30.10
CA GLU A 64 -27.77 2.42 30.28
C GLU A 64 -28.20 1.75 28.97
N MET A 65 -28.52 0.46 29.08
CA MET A 65 -29.18 -0.39 28.08
C MET A 65 -28.28 -1.23 27.14
N ARG A 66 -27.93 -2.46 27.57
CA ARG A 66 -28.32 -3.75 26.92
C ARG A 66 -27.56 -4.96 27.50
N THR A 67 -28.32 -5.97 27.94
CA THR A 67 -27.88 -7.31 28.36
C THR A 67 -28.80 -8.40 27.81
N ALA A 68 -28.24 -9.62 27.75
CA ALA A 68 -28.82 -10.96 27.52
C ALA A 68 -28.89 -11.45 26.05
N GLU A 69 -28.01 -12.35 25.55
CA GLU A 69 -27.83 -13.82 25.76
C GLU A 69 -28.45 -14.61 24.57
N SER A 70 -27.80 -15.47 23.77
CA SER A 70 -26.88 -16.62 23.94
C SER A 70 -27.57 -17.98 24.10
N SER A 71 -27.34 -18.90 23.14
CA SER A 71 -27.20 -20.38 23.34
C SER A 71 -26.93 -21.07 21.99
N VAL A 72 -25.70 -21.53 21.68
CA VAL A 72 -25.04 -22.82 21.99
C VAL A 72 -25.55 -24.01 21.15
N ARG A 73 -24.64 -24.68 20.41
CA ARG A 73 -24.38 -26.15 20.49
C ARG A 73 -23.19 -26.57 19.60
N SER A 74 -22.23 -27.21 20.26
CA SER A 74 -21.05 -27.91 19.74
C SER A 74 -21.36 -29.40 19.47
N PHE A 75 -20.62 -30.03 18.56
CA PHE A 75 -20.42 -31.47 18.52
C PHE A 75 -19.00 -31.82 18.02
N GLU A 76 -18.36 -32.73 18.77
CA GLU A 76 -17.05 -33.39 18.59
C GLU A 76 -17.13 -34.47 17.46
N GLU A 77 -16.15 -34.57 16.56
CA GLU A 77 -14.92 -35.39 16.59
C GLU A 77 -15.10 -36.83 16.02
N SER A 78 -14.33 -37.17 14.96
CA SER A 78 -13.70 -38.50 14.77
C SER A 78 -12.88 -38.59 13.47
N THR A 79 -11.56 -38.64 13.64
CA THR A 79 -10.53 -39.51 13.03
C THR A 79 -10.85 -40.33 11.75
N SER A 80 -10.01 -40.25 10.69
CA SER A 80 -9.06 -41.32 10.32
C SER A 80 -8.28 -41.07 9.00
N GLN A 81 -6.96 -41.30 9.10
CA GLN A 81 -6.00 -41.95 8.18
C GLN A 81 -5.65 -41.43 6.76
N LYS A 82 -4.32 -41.46 6.57
CA LYS A 82 -3.43 -41.12 5.44
C LYS A 82 -3.53 -42.08 4.26
N THR A 83 -3.21 -41.60 3.04
CA THR A 83 -2.11 -42.09 2.16
C THR A 83 -1.99 -41.22 0.88
N PRO A 84 -0.85 -41.25 0.14
CA PRO A 84 -0.27 -40.11 -0.58
C PRO A 84 -0.39 -40.17 -2.11
N SER A 85 -0.29 -39.02 -2.79
CA SER A 85 -0.12 -38.89 -4.25
C SER A 85 -0.09 -37.41 -4.62
N THR A 86 0.61 -36.84 -5.60
CA THR A 86 1.83 -37.15 -6.38
C THR A 86 2.12 -35.80 -7.06
N MET A 87 3.36 -35.32 -7.02
CA MET A 87 3.78 -34.05 -7.64
C MET A 87 3.75 -34.15 -9.17
N PRO A 88 3.42 -33.06 -9.90
CA PRO A 88 3.94 -32.83 -11.23
C PRO A 88 5.03 -31.77 -11.24
N THR A 89 6.02 -32.08 -12.05
CA THR A 89 7.34 -31.50 -12.25
C THR A 89 7.29 -30.14 -12.96
N THR A 90 8.20 -29.28 -12.55
CA THR A 90 8.56 -27.99 -13.17
C THR A 90 9.18 -28.17 -14.55
N ASN A 91 8.71 -27.40 -15.54
CA ASN A 91 9.47 -27.11 -16.75
C ASN A 91 10.01 -25.69 -16.70
N LYS A 92 11.34 -25.60 -16.72
CA LYS A 92 12.14 -24.38 -16.88
C LYS A 92 12.06 -23.94 -18.35
N THR A 93 11.85 -22.66 -18.60
CA THR A 93 12.17 -22.07 -19.89
C THR A 93 13.13 -20.91 -19.67
N ALA A 94 14.29 -21.04 -20.31
CA ALA A 94 15.43 -20.15 -20.18
C ALA A 94 15.20 -18.84 -20.91
N SER A 95 15.73 -17.78 -20.30
CA SER A 95 15.94 -16.46 -20.89
C SER A 95 16.84 -16.55 -22.12
N SER A 96 16.42 -15.94 -23.22
CA SER A 96 17.25 -15.67 -24.38
C SER A 96 17.44 -14.17 -24.55
N THR A 97 18.61 -13.69 -24.15
CA THR A 97 19.20 -12.43 -24.60
C THR A 97 19.48 -12.51 -26.09
N ALA A 98 18.88 -11.63 -26.90
CA ALA A 98 19.34 -11.32 -28.25
C ALA A 98 19.85 -9.88 -28.28
N SER A 99 21.05 -9.72 -28.83
CA SER A 99 21.82 -8.48 -28.92
C SER A 99 21.20 -7.46 -29.88
N ILE A 100 21.22 -6.19 -29.45
CA ILE A 100 20.88 -5.00 -30.22
C ILE A 100 21.93 -4.80 -31.32
N ALA A 101 21.80 -5.50 -32.43
CA ALA A 101 22.55 -5.26 -33.67
C ALA A 101 21.85 -5.82 -34.92
N ASP A 102 20.90 -6.75 -34.78
CA ASP A 102 20.30 -7.47 -35.93
C ASP A 102 18.90 -6.98 -36.35
N ILE A 103 18.39 -5.88 -35.77
CA ILE A 103 17.06 -5.32 -36.13
C ILE A 103 17.14 -4.14 -37.12
N GLU A 104 18.31 -3.56 -37.35
CA GLU A 104 18.44 -2.33 -38.17
C GLU A 104 18.52 -2.55 -39.69
N LYS A 105 18.37 -3.78 -40.19
CA LYS A 105 18.55 -4.10 -41.62
C LYS A 105 17.29 -4.48 -42.40
N THR A 106 16.09 -4.30 -41.83
CA THR A 106 14.82 -4.63 -42.53
C THR A 106 13.81 -3.48 -42.54
N MET A 107 14.26 -2.22 -42.50
CA MET A 107 13.39 -1.04 -42.70
C MET A 107 14.02 0.02 -43.61
N LYS A 108 14.61 -0.40 -44.74
CA LYS A 108 15.03 0.51 -45.82
C LYS A 108 14.62 -0.03 -47.19
N SER A 109 13.32 -0.04 -47.46
CA SER A 109 12.78 0.07 -48.82
C SER A 109 11.25 0.11 -48.77
N GLN A 110 10.68 1.31 -48.61
CA GLN A 110 9.49 1.77 -49.34
C GLN A 110 9.04 3.08 -48.69
N ASP A 111 9.49 4.17 -49.29
CA ASP A 111 8.96 5.49 -49.05
C ASP A 111 8.48 5.99 -50.42
N THR A 112 7.17 6.22 -50.58
CA THR A 112 6.58 7.25 -51.46
C THR A 112 5.04 7.29 -51.35
N SER A 113 4.58 8.41 -50.79
CA SER A 113 3.37 9.17 -51.15
C SER A 113 1.98 8.84 -50.56
N SER A 114 1.42 9.93 -50.02
CA SER A 114 0.02 10.39 -49.98
C SER A 114 -0.81 10.14 -48.72
N ASP A 115 -1.37 11.28 -48.26
CA ASP A 115 -2.40 11.45 -47.24
C ASP A 115 -3.53 10.42 -47.35
N ALA A 116 -3.82 9.76 -46.22
CA ALA A 116 -5.16 9.32 -45.86
C ALA A 116 -5.22 9.11 -44.34
N ASP A 117 -6.13 9.83 -43.68
CA ASP A 117 -6.66 9.48 -42.37
C ASP A 117 -7.00 7.98 -42.32
N LEU A 118 -6.30 7.24 -41.46
CA LEU A 118 -6.63 5.85 -41.14
C LEU A 118 -6.95 5.76 -39.64
N PRO A 119 -8.12 5.26 -39.25
CA PRO A 119 -8.50 5.15 -37.84
C PRO A 119 -7.62 4.08 -37.18
N ILE A 120 -6.81 4.48 -36.20
CA ILE A 120 -6.07 3.53 -35.34
C ILE A 120 -7.06 2.94 -34.33
N GLU A 121 -7.98 2.13 -34.84
CA GLU A 121 -8.68 1.10 -34.12
C GLU A 121 -8.13 -0.25 -34.60
N THR A 122 -6.80 -0.39 -34.59
CA THR A 122 -6.18 -1.71 -34.64
C THR A 122 -6.58 -2.41 -33.35
N LEU A 123 -7.61 -3.26 -33.43
CA LEU A 123 -7.94 -4.26 -32.42
C LEU A 123 -6.65 -4.94 -32.00
N LEU A 124 -6.17 -4.64 -30.79
CA LEU A 124 -5.05 -5.36 -30.18
C LEU A 124 -5.50 -6.81 -30.00
N ASP A 125 -5.00 -7.68 -30.87
CA ASP A 125 -5.28 -9.12 -30.79
C ASP A 125 -4.41 -9.72 -29.69
N ILE A 126 -4.99 -9.83 -28.49
CA ILE A 126 -4.35 -10.42 -27.32
C ILE A 126 -4.62 -11.92 -27.34
N VAL A 127 -3.61 -12.67 -27.76
CA VAL A 127 -3.68 -14.14 -27.90
C VAL A 127 -3.61 -14.86 -26.55
N ASP A 128 -2.82 -14.34 -25.60
CA ASP A 128 -2.69 -14.89 -24.25
C ASP A 128 -2.93 -13.80 -23.19
N GLU A 129 -4.04 -13.91 -22.47
CA GLU A 129 -4.38 -12.99 -21.38
C GLU A 129 -3.42 -13.08 -20.18
N ASN A 130 -2.67 -14.18 -20.04
CA ASN A 130 -1.74 -14.39 -18.94
C ASN A 130 -0.31 -13.90 -19.22
N ALA A 131 -0.05 -13.34 -20.40
CA ALA A 131 1.23 -12.76 -20.78
C ALA A 131 1.06 -11.39 -21.43
N LEU A 132 2.13 -10.61 -21.47
CA LEU A 132 2.17 -9.32 -22.16
C LEU A 132 3.01 -9.48 -23.43
N SER A 133 2.42 -9.18 -24.58
CA SER A 133 3.13 -9.14 -25.86
C SER A 133 3.86 -7.80 -26.05
N ASP A 134 4.88 -7.78 -26.91
CA ASP A 134 5.58 -6.54 -27.27
C ASP A 134 4.62 -5.47 -27.82
N ALA A 135 3.59 -5.89 -28.57
CA ALA A 135 2.54 -5.00 -29.06
C ALA A 135 1.73 -4.38 -27.91
N THR A 136 1.41 -5.16 -26.88
CA THR A 136 0.73 -4.69 -25.67
C THR A 136 1.61 -3.68 -24.93
N LEU A 137 2.90 -3.99 -24.74
CA LEU A 137 3.85 -3.10 -24.08
C LEU A 137 4.05 -1.78 -24.84
N ALA A 138 4.17 -1.83 -26.17
CA ALA A 138 4.26 -0.63 -27.01
C ALA A 138 3.00 0.24 -26.93
N ARG A 139 1.82 -0.40 -26.88
CA ARG A 139 0.56 0.32 -26.66
C ARG A 139 0.53 0.98 -25.29
N LEU A 140 0.88 0.26 -24.23
CA LEU A 140 0.90 0.77 -22.85
C LEU A 140 1.87 1.95 -22.71
N ARG A 141 3.04 1.86 -23.33
CA ARG A 141 4.02 2.97 -23.35
C ARG A 141 3.39 4.27 -23.87
N THR A 142 2.65 4.16 -24.98
CA THR A 142 1.96 5.31 -25.59
C THR A 142 0.78 5.79 -24.73
N LEU A 143 -0.07 4.86 -24.27
CA LEU A 143 -1.28 5.19 -23.51
C LEU A 143 -0.97 5.82 -22.15
N LEU A 144 0.03 5.30 -21.43
CA LEU A 144 0.32 5.72 -20.06
C LEU A 144 1.23 6.95 -20.02
N SER A 145 2.14 7.10 -20.99
CA SER A 145 3.09 8.22 -21.05
C SER A 145 3.75 8.52 -19.69
N CYS A 146 4.09 7.46 -18.97
CA CYS A 146 4.67 7.54 -17.63
C CYS A 146 6.18 7.79 -17.69
N ASN A 147 6.75 8.24 -16.58
CA ASN A 147 8.18 8.47 -16.45
C ASN A 147 8.82 7.38 -15.58
N ASP A 148 9.95 6.88 -16.03
CA ASP A 148 10.78 5.96 -15.26
C ASP A 148 11.38 6.66 -14.04
N LYS A 149 11.74 5.88 -13.01
CA LYS A 149 12.25 6.38 -11.73
C LYS A 149 13.57 5.73 -11.37
N ASP A 150 14.39 6.46 -10.61
CA ASP A 150 15.63 5.94 -10.06
C ASP A 150 15.39 4.88 -8.98
N PHE A 151 16.21 3.84 -9.02
CA PHE A 151 16.17 2.72 -8.08
C PHE A 151 17.40 2.70 -7.16
N LEU A 152 17.76 3.88 -6.64
CA LEU A 152 18.91 4.06 -5.76
C LEU A 152 18.52 3.92 -4.28
N PRO A 153 19.40 3.38 -3.42
CA PRO A 153 19.24 3.43 -1.97
C PRO A 153 19.30 4.87 -1.46
N GLU A 154 18.40 5.24 -0.56
CA GLU A 154 18.29 6.61 -0.03
C GLU A 154 17.91 6.58 1.46
N TYR A 155 18.50 7.51 2.22
CA TYR A 155 18.12 7.79 3.61
C TYR A 155 17.36 9.11 3.60
N LEU A 156 16.07 9.08 3.91
CA LEU A 156 15.22 10.27 3.87
C LEU A 156 14.38 10.40 5.14
N GLN A 157 13.91 11.62 5.38
CA GLN A 157 13.02 11.93 6.49
C GLN A 157 11.58 12.11 5.98
N ARG A 158 10.62 11.46 6.65
CA ARG A 158 9.18 11.60 6.40
C ARG A 158 8.46 11.93 7.70
N GLY A 159 8.20 13.22 7.93
CA GLY A 159 7.69 13.70 9.21
C GLY A 159 8.65 13.35 10.36
N GLU A 160 8.16 12.61 11.34
CA GLU A 160 8.97 12.13 12.48
C GLU A 160 9.72 10.82 12.21
N PHE A 161 9.65 10.26 10.99
CA PHE A 161 10.25 8.97 10.66
C PHE A 161 11.52 9.12 9.82
N TRP A 162 12.52 8.32 10.14
CA TRP A 162 13.64 8.02 9.24
C TRP A 162 13.28 6.83 8.37
N VAL A 163 13.55 6.95 7.07
CA VAL A 163 13.24 5.95 6.06
C VAL A 163 14.51 5.54 5.34
N LEU A 164 14.82 4.25 5.43
CA LEU A 164 15.84 3.56 4.63
C LEU A 164 15.15 3.06 3.36
N LYS A 165 15.02 3.94 2.37
CA LYS A 165 14.39 3.64 1.09
C LYS A 165 15.34 2.79 0.25
N ASN A 166 14.77 1.81 -0.47
CA ASN A 166 15.51 0.81 -1.24
C ASN A 166 16.67 0.17 -0.43
N TYR A 167 16.44 -0.11 0.86
CA TYR A 167 17.47 -0.60 1.79
C TYR A 167 18.04 -1.95 1.35
N VAL A 168 17.19 -2.91 0.98
CA VAL A 168 17.62 -4.13 0.28
C VAL A 168 16.84 -4.21 -1.02
N ARG A 169 17.54 -4.11 -2.14
CA ARG A 169 16.94 -4.06 -3.49
C ARG A 169 16.66 -5.45 -4.04
N ALA A 170 15.63 -5.52 -4.86
CA ALA A 170 15.35 -6.66 -5.72
C ALA A 170 16.34 -6.73 -6.90
N ASP A 171 16.53 -7.93 -7.43
CA ASP A 171 17.47 -8.26 -8.49
C ASP A 171 16.75 -8.40 -9.86
N HIS A 172 15.67 -7.64 -10.08
CA HIS A 172 14.88 -7.66 -11.34
C HIS A 172 15.53 -6.89 -12.51
N GLY A 173 16.62 -6.16 -12.29
CA GLY A 173 17.21 -5.27 -13.29
C GLY A 173 16.38 -3.99 -13.51
N THR A 174 16.45 -3.43 -14.72
CA THR A 174 15.65 -2.23 -15.08
C THR A 174 14.20 -2.62 -15.30
N ILE A 175 13.28 -1.82 -14.75
CA ILE A 175 11.83 -1.94 -14.99
C ILE A 175 11.36 -0.60 -15.51
N LEU A 176 10.76 -0.60 -16.71
CA LEU A 176 10.11 0.60 -17.22
C LEU A 176 8.73 0.76 -16.58
N CYS A 177 8.31 2.01 -16.42
CA CYS A 177 7.12 2.35 -15.67
C CYS A 177 5.82 1.69 -16.20
N HIS A 178 5.76 1.31 -17.48
CA HIS A 178 4.57 0.77 -18.14
C HIS A 178 4.57 -0.77 -18.27
N GLU A 179 5.63 -1.47 -17.86
CA GLU A 179 5.81 -2.90 -18.16
C GLU A 179 5.12 -3.84 -17.15
N THR A 180 4.86 -3.35 -15.94
CA THR A 180 4.33 -4.18 -14.86
C THR A 180 3.63 -3.31 -13.80
N ILE A 181 3.19 -3.94 -12.73
CA ILE A 181 2.52 -3.31 -11.58
C ILE A 181 3.36 -3.64 -10.34
N THR A 182 3.54 -2.70 -9.43
CA THR A 182 4.17 -2.97 -8.14
C THR A 182 3.12 -3.25 -7.07
N TYR A 183 3.23 -4.39 -6.39
CA TYR A 183 2.48 -4.63 -5.15
C TYR A 183 3.18 -3.88 -4.02
N THR A 184 2.51 -2.92 -3.42
CA THR A 184 3.05 -2.09 -2.35
C THR A 184 2.42 -2.52 -1.04
N THR A 185 3.25 -2.87 -0.07
CA THR A 185 2.77 -3.45 1.18
C THR A 185 3.65 -3.08 2.35
N HIS A 186 3.21 -3.44 3.55
CA HIS A 186 3.86 -3.07 4.78
C HIS A 186 3.69 -4.14 5.85
N ALA A 187 4.65 -4.20 6.77
CA ALA A 187 4.61 -5.14 7.88
C ALA A 187 5.49 -4.69 9.06
N GLY A 188 5.35 -5.39 10.19
CA GLY A 188 6.45 -5.61 11.12
C GLY A 188 7.17 -6.92 10.75
N PHE A 189 8.34 -7.20 11.32
CA PHE A 189 9.07 -8.41 10.97
C PHE A 189 8.29 -9.70 11.33
N GLU A 190 7.38 -9.62 12.29
CA GLU A 190 6.56 -10.72 12.78
C GLU A 190 5.49 -11.23 11.79
N PHE A 191 5.26 -10.52 10.68
CA PHE A 191 4.31 -10.91 9.62
C PHE A 191 5.00 -11.34 8.31
N LEU A 192 6.33 -11.51 8.32
CA LEU A 192 7.11 -11.77 7.11
C LEU A 192 6.97 -13.21 6.58
N ASP A 193 6.28 -14.08 7.30
CA ASP A 193 5.81 -15.38 6.79
C ASP A 193 4.89 -15.24 5.57
N ASN A 194 4.21 -14.10 5.43
CA ASN A 194 3.33 -13.80 4.31
C ASN A 194 4.06 -13.45 3.00
N VAL A 195 5.35 -13.10 3.04
CA VAL A 195 6.06 -12.58 1.86
C VAL A 195 6.15 -13.64 0.76
N LEU A 196 6.57 -14.85 1.08
CA LEU A 196 6.75 -15.90 0.06
C LEU A 196 5.43 -16.29 -0.61
N PRO A 197 4.35 -16.63 0.12
CA PRO A 197 3.04 -16.91 -0.49
C PRO A 197 2.49 -15.76 -1.33
N LEU A 198 2.73 -14.51 -0.92
CA LEU A 198 2.33 -13.33 -1.68
C LEU A 198 3.08 -13.24 -3.01
N VAL A 199 4.41 -13.37 -2.99
CA VAL A 199 5.26 -13.23 -4.18
C VAL A 199 5.01 -14.36 -5.17
N GLU A 200 4.81 -15.59 -4.70
CA GLU A 200 4.50 -16.76 -5.56
C GLU A 200 3.22 -16.56 -6.39
N ARG A 201 2.26 -15.77 -5.87
CA ARG A 201 1.00 -15.48 -6.56
C ARG A 201 1.06 -14.20 -7.36
N TRP A 202 1.85 -13.22 -6.92
CA TRP A 202 1.98 -11.93 -7.57
C TRP A 202 2.90 -11.97 -8.79
N MET A 203 4.05 -12.66 -8.70
CA MET A 203 5.02 -12.86 -9.78
C MET A 203 5.45 -11.56 -10.50
N ALA A 204 5.54 -10.46 -9.74
CA ALA A 204 5.89 -9.13 -10.20
C ALA A 204 6.53 -8.34 -9.05
N PRO A 205 7.05 -7.10 -9.26
CA PRO A 205 7.75 -6.36 -8.22
C PRO A 205 6.90 -6.14 -6.97
N VAL A 206 7.51 -6.30 -5.79
CA VAL A 206 6.95 -6.00 -4.48
C VAL A 206 7.80 -4.94 -3.80
N SER A 207 7.17 -3.85 -3.38
CA SER A 207 7.77 -2.85 -2.51
C SER A 207 7.20 -3.04 -1.09
N LEU A 208 8.06 -3.41 -0.15
CA LEU A 208 7.67 -3.76 1.22
C LEU A 208 8.30 -2.80 2.23
N ALA A 209 7.48 -2.01 2.92
CA ALA A 209 7.91 -1.13 4.01
C ALA A 209 7.79 -1.82 5.38
N ILE A 210 8.92 -2.00 6.07
CA ILE A 210 8.99 -2.67 7.37
C ILE A 210 9.22 -1.64 8.48
N HIS A 211 8.30 -1.61 9.44
CA HIS A 211 8.46 -0.80 10.65
C HIS A 211 9.37 -1.54 11.64
N ALA A 212 10.54 -0.99 11.91
CA ALA A 212 11.57 -1.65 12.73
C ALA A 212 12.18 -0.69 13.77
N PRO A 213 11.41 -0.26 14.79
CA PRO A 213 11.88 0.66 15.81
C PRO A 213 12.86 -0.02 16.79
N GLY A 214 13.89 0.72 17.19
CA GLY A 214 14.83 0.29 18.24
C GLY A 214 15.41 -1.11 18.00
N ALA A 215 15.15 -2.04 18.92
CA ALA A 215 15.68 -3.39 18.85
C ALA A 215 15.02 -4.29 17.80
N ASP A 216 13.87 -3.89 17.20
CA ASP A 216 13.19 -4.66 16.16
C ASP A 216 13.95 -4.65 14.81
N LEU A 217 14.96 -3.78 14.65
CA LEU A 217 15.79 -3.72 13.43
C LEU A 217 16.60 -5.00 13.21
N MET A 218 17.19 -5.59 14.25
CA MET A 218 18.02 -6.79 14.06
C MET A 218 17.21 -8.03 13.65
N PRO A 219 16.06 -8.35 14.28
CA PRO A 219 15.13 -9.35 13.78
C PRO A 219 14.69 -9.07 12.34
N THR A 220 14.41 -7.81 11.99
CA THR A 220 14.07 -7.41 10.62
C THR A 220 15.17 -7.76 9.61
N VAL A 221 16.42 -7.38 9.89
CA VAL A 221 17.56 -7.68 9.01
C VAL A 221 17.76 -9.19 8.85
N ASN A 222 17.66 -9.95 9.95
CA ASN A 222 17.78 -11.42 9.90
C ASN A 222 16.62 -12.06 9.13
N SER A 223 15.40 -11.53 9.25
CA SER A 223 14.25 -11.98 8.47
C SER A 223 14.43 -11.75 6.96
N ILE A 224 14.96 -10.58 6.57
CA ILE A 224 15.27 -10.29 5.16
C ILE A 224 16.30 -11.28 4.62
N ARG A 225 17.37 -11.55 5.39
CA ARG A 225 18.40 -12.53 5.00
C ARG A 225 17.81 -13.93 4.88
N TYR A 226 17.01 -14.36 5.86
CA TYR A 226 16.34 -15.67 5.82
C TYR A 226 15.44 -15.81 4.59
N LEU A 227 14.59 -14.82 4.29
CA LEU A 227 13.72 -14.86 3.10
C LEU A 227 14.53 -14.93 1.80
N ARG A 228 15.68 -14.24 1.73
CA ARG A 228 16.52 -14.25 0.51
C ARG A 228 17.30 -15.55 0.33
N ASP A 229 17.72 -16.20 1.42
CA ASP A 229 18.64 -17.34 1.35
C ASP A 229 17.96 -18.70 1.57
N CYS A 230 16.84 -18.73 2.31
CA CYS A 230 16.25 -19.96 2.84
C CYS A 230 14.85 -20.27 2.30
N SER A 231 14.29 -19.45 1.41
CA SER A 231 12.96 -19.66 0.83
C SER A 231 12.89 -20.79 -0.21
N GLY A 232 14.02 -21.35 -0.64
CA GLY A 232 14.07 -22.48 -1.58
C GLY A 232 13.92 -22.10 -3.07
N ASN A 233 13.70 -20.82 -3.37
CA ASN A 233 13.69 -20.25 -4.72
C ASN A 233 14.22 -18.81 -4.68
N ASP A 234 14.48 -18.22 -5.84
CA ASP A 234 15.02 -16.86 -5.96
C ASP A 234 13.93 -15.77 -6.07
N LEU A 235 12.64 -16.09 -5.88
CA LEU A 235 11.54 -15.14 -6.08
C LEU A 235 11.66 -13.92 -5.17
N ILE A 236 12.07 -14.13 -3.92
CA ILE A 236 12.29 -13.02 -2.96
C ILE A 236 13.40 -12.10 -3.47
N ARG A 237 14.52 -12.68 -3.91
CA ARG A 237 15.64 -11.91 -4.45
C ARG A 237 15.24 -11.15 -5.71
N GLN A 238 14.50 -11.81 -6.59
CA GLN A 238 14.08 -11.28 -7.88
C GLN A 238 13.06 -10.15 -7.74
N PHE A 239 12.07 -10.27 -6.86
CA PHE A 239 10.91 -9.38 -6.88
C PHE A 239 10.78 -8.44 -5.68
N VAL A 240 11.38 -8.73 -4.53
CA VAL A 240 11.10 -7.98 -3.30
C VAL A 240 12.16 -6.94 -3.00
N THR A 241 11.74 -5.67 -2.98
CA THR A 241 12.52 -4.58 -2.43
C THR A 241 12.03 -4.23 -1.04
N PHE A 242 12.96 -4.19 -0.09
CA PHE A 242 12.70 -3.88 1.30
C PHE A 242 13.06 -2.44 1.63
N HIS A 243 12.13 -1.74 2.26
CA HIS A 243 12.34 -0.44 2.89
C HIS A 243 12.21 -0.63 4.40
N VAL A 244 13.03 0.06 5.18
CA VAL A 244 12.97 -0.03 6.63
C VAL A 244 12.77 1.36 7.20
N PHE A 245 11.90 1.51 8.19
CA PHE A 245 11.65 2.82 8.79
C PHE A 245 11.35 2.73 10.27
N PHE A 246 11.63 3.82 10.98
CA PHE A 246 11.43 3.97 12.43
C PHE A 246 11.36 5.45 12.80
N SER A 247 10.70 5.75 13.93
CA SER A 247 10.61 7.12 14.43
C SER A 247 11.99 7.65 14.88
N ASN A 248 12.22 8.94 14.72
CA ASN A 248 13.40 9.66 15.23
C ASN A 248 13.56 9.56 16.77
N LYS A 249 12.50 9.18 17.50
CA LYS A 249 12.53 8.90 18.95
C LYS A 249 12.92 7.46 19.28
N HIS A 250 12.92 6.57 18.29
CA HIS A 250 13.15 5.13 18.45
C HIS A 250 14.19 4.62 17.44
N ILE A 251 15.26 5.40 17.26
CA ILE A 251 16.36 5.06 16.36
C ILE A 251 17.10 3.81 16.88
N PRO A 252 17.31 2.78 16.05
CA PRO A 252 18.13 1.62 16.39
C PRO A 252 19.56 2.03 16.75
N SER A 253 20.16 1.34 17.72
CA SER A 253 21.52 1.62 18.19
C SER A 253 22.61 1.40 17.14
N ASN A 254 22.33 0.57 16.13
CA ASN A 254 23.18 0.35 14.97
C ASN A 254 22.29 0.10 13.74
N ILE A 255 22.64 0.68 12.59
CA ILE A 255 21.98 0.45 11.31
C ILE A 255 22.95 -0.34 10.42
N PRO A 256 22.75 -1.66 10.25
CA PRO A 256 23.66 -2.49 9.44
C PRO A 256 23.75 -2.02 7.99
N ASN A 257 24.91 -2.19 7.34
CA ASN A 257 25.05 -1.89 5.92
C ASN A 257 24.60 -3.10 5.08
N PRO A 258 23.61 -2.95 4.16
CA PRO A 258 23.15 -4.01 3.27
C PRO A 258 24.25 -4.69 2.47
N ASN A 259 25.20 -3.92 1.91
CA ASN A 259 26.31 -4.45 1.14
C ASN A 259 27.27 -5.30 1.99
N SER A 260 27.21 -5.19 3.32
CA SER A 260 28.02 -6.00 4.23
C SER A 260 27.26 -7.22 4.74
N PHE A 261 26.02 -7.10 5.21
CA PHE A 261 25.33 -8.27 5.78
C PHE A 261 24.81 -9.25 4.73
N LEU A 262 24.66 -8.82 3.47
CA LEU A 262 24.25 -9.69 2.36
C LEU A 262 25.40 -10.53 1.78
N THR A 263 26.67 -10.22 2.07
CA THR A 263 27.81 -11.02 1.58
C THR A 263 27.96 -12.34 2.31
N THR A 264 27.37 -12.46 3.50
CA THR A 264 27.40 -13.69 4.30
C THR A 264 26.07 -14.39 4.20
N ALA A 265 26.08 -15.63 3.70
CA ALA A 265 24.87 -16.45 3.63
C ALA A 265 24.25 -16.65 5.03
N TYR A 266 22.91 -16.68 5.08
CA TYR A 266 22.17 -17.01 6.28
C TYR A 266 22.24 -18.51 6.57
N ASN A 267 22.32 -18.88 7.85
CA ASN A 267 22.26 -20.30 8.24
C ASN A 267 20.81 -20.79 8.22
N CYS A 268 20.41 -21.47 7.14
CA CYS A 268 19.04 -21.97 6.94
C CYS A 268 18.65 -23.15 7.85
N THR A 269 19.57 -23.68 8.67
CA THR A 269 19.21 -24.65 9.73
C THR A 269 18.53 -23.98 10.93
N VAL A 270 18.68 -22.66 11.07
CA VAL A 270 18.02 -21.86 12.11
C VAL A 270 16.59 -21.53 11.66
N SER A 271 15.64 -21.61 12.59
CA SER A 271 14.25 -21.21 12.34
C SER A 271 14.16 -19.76 11.87
N ALA A 272 13.20 -19.48 11.00
CA ALA A 272 12.95 -18.12 10.53
C ALA A 272 12.73 -17.16 11.73
N PRO A 273 13.34 -15.96 11.74
CA PRO A 273 13.18 -15.01 12.85
C PRO A 273 11.75 -14.51 13.05
N PHE A 274 10.91 -14.61 12.01
CA PHE A 274 9.49 -14.27 12.03
C PHE A 274 8.58 -15.44 12.43
N SER A 275 9.13 -16.63 12.66
CA SER A 275 8.37 -17.79 13.15
C SER A 275 8.28 -17.78 14.67
N ASN A 276 7.10 -18.06 15.21
CA ASN A 276 6.84 -18.16 16.66
C ASN A 276 7.28 -16.92 17.46
N VAL A 277 7.13 -15.74 16.87
CA VAL A 277 7.51 -14.48 17.51
C VAL A 277 6.66 -14.26 18.76
N ASN A 278 7.32 -14.05 19.90
CA ASN A 278 6.65 -13.53 21.07
C ASN A 278 6.36 -12.03 20.87
N VAL A 279 5.16 -11.71 20.38
CA VAL A 279 4.75 -10.32 20.09
C VAL A 279 4.87 -9.40 21.32
N SER A 280 4.73 -9.93 22.54
CA SER A 280 4.92 -9.13 23.76
C SER A 280 6.37 -8.68 24.00
N ALA A 281 7.33 -9.38 23.40
CA ALA A 281 8.76 -9.10 23.53
C ALA A 281 9.30 -8.17 22.43
N THR A 282 8.50 -7.81 21.42
CA THR A 282 8.95 -6.86 20.39
C THR A 282 9.16 -5.48 21.01
N TYR A 283 10.13 -4.73 20.49
CA TYR A 283 10.43 -3.39 20.97
C TYR A 283 9.21 -2.48 20.82
N LYS A 284 8.51 -2.54 19.68
CA LYS A 284 7.24 -1.84 19.45
C LYS A 284 6.26 -2.09 20.60
N LYS A 285 6.06 -3.35 21.01
CA LYS A 285 5.09 -3.70 22.05
C LYS A 285 5.55 -3.30 23.44
N GLN A 286 6.83 -3.53 23.78
CA GLN A 286 7.42 -3.16 25.07
C GLN A 286 7.39 -1.64 25.30
N LYS A 287 7.56 -0.84 24.24
CA LYS A 287 7.47 0.62 24.31
C LYS A 287 6.06 1.17 24.08
N GLY A 288 5.07 0.31 23.87
CA GLY A 288 3.69 0.73 23.66
C GLY A 288 3.50 1.61 22.43
N LEU A 289 4.24 1.35 21.35
CA LEU A 289 4.17 2.15 20.13
C LEU A 289 2.97 1.76 19.28
N LEU A 290 2.28 2.76 18.73
CA LEU A 290 1.26 2.56 17.70
C LEU A 290 1.92 2.17 16.37
N TYR A 291 1.20 1.44 15.53
CA TYR A 291 1.69 1.09 14.20
C TYR A 291 1.41 2.23 13.20
N PRO A 292 2.45 2.87 12.63
CA PRO A 292 2.31 3.97 11.67
C PRO A 292 1.97 3.41 10.27
N VAL A 293 0.77 2.85 10.15
CA VAL A 293 0.33 2.08 8.98
C VAL A 293 0.35 2.89 7.68
N ASN A 294 -0.09 4.14 7.75
CA ASN A 294 -0.21 5.00 6.57
C ASN A 294 1.16 5.52 6.10
N VAL A 295 2.08 5.78 7.05
CA VAL A 295 3.49 6.04 6.73
C VAL A 295 4.07 4.87 5.95
N ALA A 296 3.83 3.64 6.42
CA ALA A 296 4.34 2.44 5.75
C ALA A 296 3.76 2.27 4.33
N ARG A 297 2.44 2.43 4.17
CA ARG A 297 1.78 2.40 2.85
C ARG A 297 2.36 3.42 1.89
N ASN A 298 2.57 4.65 2.36
CA ASN A 298 3.08 5.72 1.53
C ASN A 298 4.57 5.53 1.20
N ILE A 299 5.40 5.00 2.11
CA ILE A 299 6.80 4.65 1.81
C ILE A 299 6.88 3.62 0.69
N ALA A 300 6.12 2.52 0.81
CA ALA A 300 6.09 1.47 -0.20
C ALA A 300 5.57 2.00 -1.54
N ARG A 301 4.51 2.81 -1.50
CA ARG A 301 3.98 3.47 -2.69
C ARG A 301 4.98 4.41 -3.33
N ASP A 302 5.64 5.30 -2.59
CA ASP A 302 6.56 6.29 -3.14
C ASP A 302 7.83 5.66 -3.75
N ALA A 303 8.20 4.47 -3.29
CA ALA A 303 9.33 3.71 -3.79
C ALA A 303 9.01 2.84 -5.02
N ALA A 304 7.74 2.65 -5.38
CA ALA A 304 7.37 1.88 -6.57
C ALA A 304 7.87 2.56 -7.87
N LEU A 305 8.41 1.73 -8.76
CA LEU A 305 8.97 2.14 -10.06
C LEU A 305 7.91 2.21 -11.16
N THR A 306 6.80 1.51 -10.97
CA THR A 306 5.75 1.30 -11.97
C THR A 306 4.71 2.41 -11.95
N HIS A 307 4.01 2.61 -13.06
CA HIS A 307 2.91 3.56 -13.17
C HIS A 307 1.72 3.12 -12.31
N TYR A 308 1.36 1.84 -12.40
CA TYR A 308 0.29 1.25 -11.62
C TYR A 308 0.82 0.58 -10.36
N VAL A 309 0.14 0.81 -9.24
CA VAL A 309 0.49 0.25 -7.93
C VAL A 309 -0.73 -0.39 -7.29
N LEU A 310 -0.53 -1.53 -6.63
CA LEU A 310 -1.54 -2.17 -5.78
C LEU A 310 -1.14 -1.97 -4.32
N ALA A 311 -1.74 -0.99 -3.64
CA ALA A 311 -1.48 -0.74 -2.22
C ALA A 311 -2.37 -1.64 -1.35
N SER A 312 -1.75 -2.62 -0.69
CA SER A 312 -2.48 -3.69 -0.01
C SER A 312 -1.76 -4.20 1.24
N ASP A 313 -2.55 -4.73 2.18
CA ASP A 313 -2.05 -5.31 3.43
C ASP A 313 -1.35 -6.66 3.12
N ILE A 314 -0.26 -6.99 3.81
CA ILE A 314 0.63 -8.13 3.47
C ILE A 314 -0.08 -9.51 3.50
N GLU A 315 -1.16 -9.62 4.27
CA GLU A 315 -1.99 -10.82 4.43
C GLU A 315 -3.01 -11.03 3.29
N LEU A 316 -3.06 -10.12 2.30
CA LEU A 316 -4.03 -10.15 1.19
C LEU A 316 -3.37 -10.67 -0.10
N TYR A 317 -3.61 -11.94 -0.43
CA TYR A 317 -3.01 -12.55 -1.60
C TYR A 317 -3.86 -12.35 -2.85
N PRO A 318 -3.28 -11.88 -3.97
CA PRO A 318 -4.01 -11.69 -5.21
C PRO A 318 -4.37 -13.00 -5.90
N SER A 319 -5.42 -12.97 -6.72
CA SER A 319 -5.66 -13.96 -7.77
C SER A 319 -4.44 -14.01 -8.71
N PRO A 320 -3.97 -15.19 -9.14
CA PRO A 320 -2.81 -15.31 -10.02
C PRO A 320 -3.03 -14.59 -11.37
N ASN A 321 -1.93 -14.24 -12.04
CA ASN A 321 -1.93 -13.56 -13.35
C ASN A 321 -2.65 -12.21 -13.37
N LEU A 322 -2.85 -11.57 -12.21
CA LEU A 322 -3.53 -10.27 -12.12
C LEU A 322 -2.79 -9.18 -12.94
N VAL A 323 -1.46 -9.14 -12.89
CA VAL A 323 -0.65 -8.15 -13.62
C VAL A 323 -0.86 -8.20 -15.14
N PRO A 324 -0.58 -9.33 -15.84
CA PRO A 324 -0.72 -9.38 -17.29
C PRO A 324 -2.17 -9.15 -17.72
N ARG A 325 -3.14 -9.74 -17.02
CA ARG A 325 -4.58 -9.60 -17.33
C ARG A 325 -5.05 -8.16 -17.19
N PHE A 326 -4.63 -7.46 -16.13
CA PHE A 326 -4.95 -6.06 -15.93
C PHE A 326 -4.34 -5.18 -17.02
N LEU A 327 -3.05 -5.36 -17.32
CA LEU A 327 -2.37 -4.55 -18.32
C LEU A 327 -2.86 -4.81 -19.75
N ASN A 328 -3.26 -6.04 -20.07
CA ASN A 328 -3.98 -6.39 -21.30
C ASN A 328 -5.32 -5.63 -21.40
N MET A 329 -6.11 -5.58 -20.32
CA MET A 329 -7.34 -4.78 -20.26
C MET A 329 -7.07 -3.28 -20.49
N ILE A 330 -6.03 -2.72 -19.87
CA ILE A 330 -5.65 -1.31 -20.06
C ILE A 330 -5.19 -1.05 -21.50
N ALA A 331 -4.43 -1.96 -22.11
CA ALA A 331 -3.96 -1.82 -23.49
C ALA A 331 -5.11 -1.86 -24.51
N ARG A 332 -6.09 -2.75 -24.29
CA ARG A 332 -7.36 -2.76 -25.06
C ARG A 332 -8.05 -1.41 -24.99
N ASN A 333 -8.04 -0.77 -23.82
CA ASN A 333 -8.64 0.53 -23.56
C ASN A 333 -10.10 0.61 -24.04
N ALA A 334 -10.85 -0.49 -23.96
CA ALA A 334 -12.24 -0.56 -24.40
C ALA A 334 -13.16 0.20 -23.44
N ASN A 335 -14.39 0.47 -23.87
CA ASN A 335 -15.42 1.04 -22.99
C ASN A 335 -15.56 0.21 -21.71
N PRO A 336 -15.63 0.84 -20.51
CA PRO A 336 -15.75 2.28 -20.25
C PRO A 336 -14.42 3.05 -20.10
N LEU A 337 -13.27 2.43 -20.35
CA LEU A 337 -11.94 3.05 -20.12
C LEU A 337 -11.67 4.22 -21.07
N ASN A 338 -11.89 4.07 -22.37
CA ASN A 338 -11.66 5.14 -23.35
C ASN A 338 -12.59 6.34 -23.20
N ASN A 339 -13.79 6.16 -22.63
CA ASN A 339 -14.80 7.21 -22.49
C ASN A 339 -14.86 7.83 -21.09
N SER A 340 -14.11 7.30 -20.12
CA SER A 340 -14.06 7.83 -18.75
C SER A 340 -13.27 9.13 -18.69
N ILE A 341 -13.94 10.22 -18.32
CA ILE A 341 -13.30 11.55 -18.15
C ILE A 341 -12.81 11.83 -16.73
N ASN A 342 -13.27 11.06 -15.74
CA ASN A 342 -12.87 11.25 -14.35
C ASN A 342 -11.57 10.48 -14.05
N PRO A 343 -10.83 10.87 -13.00
CA PRO A 343 -9.78 10.01 -12.45
C PRO A 343 -10.39 8.68 -12.01
N ARG A 344 -9.60 7.61 -12.09
CA ARG A 344 -10.09 6.24 -11.93
C ARG A 344 -9.16 5.41 -11.08
N ILE A 345 -9.75 4.53 -10.30
CA ILE A 345 -9.08 3.45 -9.59
C ILE A 345 -9.78 2.13 -9.88
N PHE A 346 -9.10 1.02 -9.64
CA PHE A 346 -9.60 -0.32 -9.95
C PHE A 346 -9.69 -1.17 -8.67
N PRO A 347 -10.81 -1.05 -7.92
CA PRO A 347 -11.02 -1.84 -6.72
C PRO A 347 -11.08 -3.33 -6.98
N ILE A 348 -10.50 -4.09 -6.06
CA ILE A 348 -10.47 -5.56 -6.08
C ILE A 348 -11.33 -6.09 -4.94
N SER A 349 -12.22 -7.03 -5.26
CA SER A 349 -13.07 -7.70 -4.27
C SER A 349 -12.23 -8.55 -3.31
N ILE A 350 -12.53 -8.50 -2.01
CA ILE A 350 -11.74 -9.16 -0.98
C ILE A 350 -12.58 -10.24 -0.29
N PHE A 351 -11.95 -11.40 -0.02
CA PHE A 351 -12.57 -12.54 0.62
C PHE A 351 -11.70 -13.10 1.76
N GLU A 352 -12.33 -13.74 2.74
CA GLU A 352 -11.67 -14.53 3.77
C GLU A 352 -11.94 -16.01 3.52
N VAL A 353 -10.93 -16.83 3.74
CA VAL A 353 -11.04 -18.28 3.62
C VAL A 353 -10.77 -18.96 4.96
N ASP A 354 -11.38 -20.12 5.17
CA ASP A 354 -11.11 -20.93 6.36
C ASP A 354 -9.61 -21.26 6.49
N ALA A 355 -9.10 -21.33 7.72
CA ALA A 355 -7.66 -21.54 7.96
C ALA A 355 -7.14 -22.90 7.45
N LYS A 356 -8.03 -23.88 7.26
CA LYS A 356 -7.69 -25.24 6.82
C LYS A 356 -7.81 -25.45 5.31
N VAL A 357 -8.31 -24.46 4.57
CA VAL A 357 -8.47 -24.57 3.11
C VAL A 357 -7.36 -23.82 2.38
N GLN A 358 -7.10 -24.23 1.14
CA GLN A 358 -6.18 -23.52 0.27
C GLN A 358 -6.84 -22.27 -0.30
N VAL A 359 -6.01 -21.27 -0.58
CA VAL A 359 -6.45 -20.03 -1.20
C VAL A 359 -6.85 -20.31 -2.66
N PRO A 360 -8.04 -19.89 -3.12
CA PRO A 360 -8.52 -20.18 -4.47
C PRO A 360 -7.62 -19.51 -5.51
N SER A 361 -7.38 -20.20 -6.61
CA SER A 361 -6.57 -19.71 -7.73
C SER A 361 -7.42 -19.14 -8.86
N THR A 362 -8.72 -19.45 -8.91
CA THR A 362 -9.66 -18.95 -9.93
C THR A 362 -10.92 -18.41 -9.27
N LYS A 363 -11.66 -17.56 -9.99
CA LYS A 363 -12.95 -17.06 -9.50
C LYS A 363 -13.96 -18.20 -9.40
N THR A 364 -13.89 -19.17 -10.30
CA THR A 364 -14.72 -20.39 -10.26
C THR A 364 -14.50 -21.18 -8.96
N GLU A 365 -13.24 -21.39 -8.54
CA GLU A 365 -12.94 -22.02 -7.25
C GLU A 365 -13.49 -21.20 -6.07
N LEU A 366 -13.28 -19.89 -6.08
CA LEU A 366 -13.83 -18.99 -5.06
C LEU A 366 -15.36 -19.10 -4.97
N GLN A 367 -16.07 -19.17 -6.10
CA GLN A 367 -17.52 -19.36 -6.14
C GLN A 367 -17.96 -20.67 -5.50
N ALA A 368 -17.25 -21.77 -5.77
CA ALA A 368 -17.49 -23.06 -5.11
C ALA A 368 -17.27 -22.96 -3.59
N MET A 369 -16.24 -22.24 -3.15
CA MET A 369 -15.97 -22.02 -1.73
C MET A 369 -17.02 -21.13 -1.05
N LEU A 370 -17.53 -20.11 -1.74
CA LEU A 370 -18.64 -19.27 -1.26
C LEU A 370 -19.92 -20.11 -1.09
N ALA A 371 -20.23 -20.99 -2.05
CA ALA A 371 -21.37 -21.90 -1.97
C ALA A 371 -21.24 -22.88 -0.79
N ASN A 372 -20.04 -23.41 -0.56
CA ASN A 372 -19.72 -24.33 0.52
C ASN A 372 -19.46 -23.63 1.87
N LYS A 373 -19.52 -22.29 1.92
CA LYS A 373 -19.25 -21.46 3.11
C LYS A 373 -17.83 -21.62 3.68
N THR A 374 -16.88 -22.10 2.88
CA THR A 374 -15.44 -22.14 3.22
C THR A 374 -14.71 -20.85 2.82
N ALA A 375 -15.37 -19.98 2.05
CA ALA A 375 -15.00 -18.59 1.85
C ALA A 375 -16.17 -17.66 2.20
N ILE A 376 -15.87 -16.42 2.61
CA ILE A 376 -16.86 -15.37 2.86
C ILE A 376 -16.34 -14.01 2.33
N PRO A 377 -17.24 -13.05 2.04
CA PRO A 377 -16.83 -11.66 1.84
C PRO A 377 -15.99 -11.15 3.03
N PHE A 378 -14.95 -10.37 2.72
CA PHE A 378 -14.00 -9.90 3.72
C PHE A 378 -14.67 -9.08 4.83
N HIS A 379 -14.27 -9.38 6.07
CA HIS A 379 -14.80 -8.76 7.28
C HIS A 379 -16.32 -8.94 7.45
N LYS A 380 -16.94 -9.98 6.86
CA LYS A 380 -18.37 -10.27 7.06
C LYS A 380 -18.77 -10.40 8.54
N TYR A 381 -17.88 -10.85 9.41
CA TYR A 381 -18.12 -10.94 10.87
C TYR A 381 -17.40 -9.86 11.69
N VAL A 382 -16.83 -8.84 11.04
CA VAL A 382 -16.10 -7.73 11.68
C VAL A 382 -16.74 -6.39 11.32
N CYS A 383 -16.90 -6.10 10.03
CA CYS A 383 -17.60 -4.96 9.48
C CYS A 383 -18.22 -5.32 8.12
N PRO A 384 -19.47 -5.82 8.10
CA PRO A 384 -20.12 -6.31 6.88
C PRO A 384 -20.19 -5.28 5.75
N ASP A 385 -20.27 -3.99 6.08
CA ASP A 385 -20.46 -2.91 5.10
C ASP A 385 -19.16 -2.23 4.64
N CYS A 386 -18.04 -2.44 5.34
CA CYS A 386 -16.79 -1.71 5.08
C CYS A 386 -16.14 -2.05 3.73
N HIS A 387 -16.25 -3.31 3.27
CA HIS A 387 -15.62 -3.76 2.02
C HIS A 387 -16.63 -4.18 0.96
N ASN A 388 -17.92 -3.92 1.18
CA ASN A 388 -18.96 -4.18 0.19
C ASN A 388 -18.80 -3.28 -1.02
N ILE A 389 -18.76 -3.90 -2.19
CA ILE A 389 -18.70 -3.20 -3.47
C ILE A 389 -20.10 -2.99 -4.06
N PRO A 390 -20.31 -1.94 -4.87
CA PRO A 390 -21.43 -1.87 -5.81
C PRO A 390 -21.58 -3.18 -6.60
N GLU A 391 -22.81 -3.67 -6.71
CA GLU A 391 -23.14 -4.93 -7.41
C GLU A 391 -22.41 -6.19 -6.88
N GLY A 392 -21.92 -6.20 -5.63
CA GLY A 392 -21.12 -7.30 -5.09
C GLY A 392 -21.78 -8.68 -5.10
N GLN A 393 -23.10 -8.75 -4.87
CA GLN A 393 -23.85 -10.02 -4.97
C GLN A 393 -23.93 -10.54 -6.41
N HIS A 394 -24.05 -9.65 -7.39
CA HIS A 394 -24.00 -10.02 -8.80
C HIS A 394 -22.57 -10.39 -9.22
N TRP A 395 -21.57 -9.66 -8.75
CA TRP A 395 -20.16 -9.97 -8.99
C TRP A 395 -19.80 -11.39 -8.54
N MET A 396 -20.22 -11.78 -7.33
CA MET A 396 -19.98 -13.12 -6.78
C MET A 396 -20.69 -14.23 -7.56
N LYS A 397 -21.81 -13.93 -8.24
CA LYS A 397 -22.57 -14.91 -9.04
C LYS A 397 -22.17 -14.93 -10.51
N ALA A 398 -21.56 -13.85 -11.01
CA ALA A 398 -21.17 -13.74 -12.40
C ALA A 398 -20.06 -14.75 -12.74
N THR A 399 -20.26 -15.50 -13.83
CA THR A 399 -19.30 -16.47 -14.34
C THR A 399 -17.94 -15.83 -14.60
N GLU A 400 -16.88 -16.55 -14.29
CA GLU A 400 -15.51 -16.18 -14.68
C GLU A 400 -15.37 -16.12 -16.20
N THR A 401 -14.78 -15.05 -16.70
CA THR A 401 -14.53 -14.88 -18.15
C THR A 401 -13.06 -15.13 -18.48
N SER A 402 -12.76 -15.39 -19.75
CA SER A 402 -11.37 -15.57 -20.20
C SER A 402 -10.55 -14.28 -20.09
N GLN A 403 -11.17 -13.12 -20.28
CA GLN A 403 -10.52 -11.80 -20.29
C GLN A 403 -10.89 -10.98 -19.04
N MET A 404 -9.99 -10.11 -18.61
CA MET A 404 -10.28 -9.12 -17.57
C MET A 404 -10.93 -7.88 -18.17
N ASP A 405 -12.01 -7.43 -17.54
CA ASP A 405 -12.81 -6.27 -17.93
C ASP A 405 -13.39 -5.54 -16.71
N VAL A 406 -13.91 -4.34 -16.94
CA VAL A 406 -14.67 -3.59 -15.94
C VAL A 406 -16.08 -4.17 -15.84
N PHE A 407 -16.38 -4.81 -14.71
CA PHE A 407 -17.70 -5.35 -14.38
C PHE A 407 -18.73 -4.25 -14.09
N HIS A 408 -18.32 -3.24 -13.33
CA HIS A 408 -19.19 -2.15 -12.93
C HIS A 408 -18.39 -0.88 -12.61
N VAL A 409 -18.93 0.28 -12.97
CA VAL A 409 -18.37 1.58 -12.58
C VAL A 409 -19.14 2.11 -11.38
N GLY A 410 -18.52 2.04 -10.21
CA GLY A 410 -19.09 2.48 -8.94
C GLY A 410 -18.71 3.90 -8.54
N LYS A 411 -19.40 4.39 -7.50
CA LYS A 411 -19.04 5.61 -6.76
C LYS A 411 -19.09 5.33 -5.26
N ARG A 412 -18.15 5.93 -4.52
CA ARG A 412 -18.11 5.88 -3.06
C ARG A 412 -19.09 6.87 -2.41
N GLN A 413 -20.37 6.71 -2.69
CA GLN A 413 -21.46 7.59 -2.25
C GLN A 413 -22.61 6.78 -1.64
N LYS A 414 -23.53 7.45 -0.96
CA LYS A 414 -24.75 6.85 -0.38
C LYS A 414 -24.39 5.69 0.57
N LYS A 415 -24.87 4.47 0.30
CA LYS A 415 -24.57 3.27 1.12
C LYS A 415 -23.09 2.85 1.09
N PHE A 416 -22.28 3.41 0.19
CA PHE A 416 -20.86 3.11 0.05
C PHE A 416 -19.93 4.20 0.63
N VAL A 417 -20.46 5.14 1.43
CA VAL A 417 -19.61 6.17 2.08
C VAL A 417 -18.62 5.61 3.09
N HIS A 418 -18.78 4.36 3.51
CA HIS A 418 -17.84 3.64 4.37
C HIS A 418 -17.05 2.56 3.64
N TRP A 419 -17.11 2.53 2.31
CA TRP A 419 -16.33 1.58 1.53
C TRP A 419 -14.83 1.93 1.62
N GLU A 420 -14.04 0.97 2.09
CA GLU A 420 -12.58 0.98 2.18
C GLU A 420 -12.00 -0.01 1.15
N PRO A 421 -11.92 0.38 -0.14
CA PRO A 421 -11.40 -0.51 -1.18
C PRO A 421 -9.90 -0.71 -1.04
N ILE A 422 -9.45 -1.90 -1.42
CA ILE A 422 -8.09 -2.11 -1.92
C ILE A 422 -8.15 -2.07 -3.44
N PHE A 423 -7.26 -1.31 -4.07
CA PHE A 423 -7.37 -1.02 -5.49
C PHE A 423 -6.00 -0.95 -6.17
N ILE A 424 -5.99 -1.23 -7.48
CA ILE A 424 -4.91 -0.81 -8.36
C ILE A 424 -5.15 0.67 -8.69
N GLY A 425 -4.15 1.50 -8.42
CA GLY A 425 -4.16 2.95 -8.66
C GLY A 425 -2.84 3.39 -9.26
N THR A 426 -2.56 4.69 -9.22
CA THR A 426 -1.29 5.26 -9.71
C THR A 426 -0.60 6.08 -8.61
N HIS A 427 0.54 6.71 -8.91
CA HIS A 427 1.17 7.67 -7.99
C HIS A 427 0.42 9.01 -7.88
N GLN A 428 -0.55 9.28 -8.74
CA GLN A 428 -1.34 10.52 -8.70
C GLN A 428 -2.49 10.46 -7.70
N ASP A 429 -2.88 9.27 -7.24
CA ASP A 429 -3.95 9.12 -6.26
C ASP A 429 -3.61 9.76 -4.90
N PRO A 430 -4.59 10.18 -4.10
CA PRO A 430 -4.32 10.76 -2.79
C PRO A 430 -3.52 9.81 -1.91
N HIS A 431 -2.50 10.31 -1.21
CA HIS A 431 -1.81 9.53 -0.18
C HIS A 431 -2.74 9.21 1.00
N TYR A 432 -2.37 8.17 1.74
CA TYR A 432 -2.96 7.93 3.05
C TYR A 432 -2.50 9.01 4.04
N ASP A 433 -3.31 9.36 5.03
CA ASP A 433 -2.91 10.36 6.02
C ASP A 433 -1.91 9.73 7.02
N ASP A 434 -0.64 10.15 6.95
CA ASP A 434 0.47 9.61 7.76
C ASP A 434 0.24 9.67 9.27
N ARG A 435 -0.66 10.54 9.74
CA ARG A 435 -0.92 10.77 11.17
C ARG A 435 -1.80 9.69 11.81
N LEU A 436 -2.38 8.80 11.00
CA LEU A 436 -3.29 7.76 11.46
C LEU A 436 -2.57 6.43 11.70
N SER A 437 -2.90 5.79 12.82
CA SER A 437 -2.39 4.46 13.18
C SER A 437 -3.42 3.37 12.92
N TRP A 438 -2.93 2.13 12.81
CA TRP A 438 -3.78 0.95 12.63
C TRP A 438 -4.68 0.66 13.86
N GLU A 439 -4.15 0.89 15.06
CA GLU A 439 -4.89 0.67 16.30
C GLU A 439 -6.12 1.59 16.35
N GLY A 440 -6.01 2.81 15.81
CA GLY A 440 -7.06 3.81 15.81
C GLY A 440 -8.21 3.58 14.82
N LYS A 441 -8.11 2.58 13.92
CA LYS A 441 -9.11 2.24 12.88
C LYS A 441 -9.38 3.42 11.91
N LYS A 442 -10.21 3.22 10.89
CA LYS A 442 -10.57 4.25 9.88
C LYS A 442 -9.35 4.88 9.19
N ASP A 443 -8.22 4.19 9.16
CA ASP A 443 -6.95 4.68 8.62
C ASP A 443 -7.00 4.88 7.09
N LYS A 444 -7.97 4.28 6.39
CA LYS A 444 -8.19 4.45 4.94
C LYS A 444 -9.31 5.45 4.62
N MET A 445 -10.12 5.84 5.60
CA MET A 445 -11.33 6.64 5.38
C MET A 445 -11.05 8.05 4.85
N THR A 446 -9.95 8.67 5.28
CA THR A 446 -9.53 10.00 4.80
C THR A 446 -9.20 9.99 3.32
N GLN A 447 -8.45 9.00 2.85
CA GLN A 447 -8.21 8.77 1.43
C GLN A 447 -9.53 8.51 0.67
N GLY A 448 -10.39 7.67 1.22
CA GLY A 448 -11.72 7.38 0.66
C GLY A 448 -12.59 8.63 0.48
N TYR A 449 -12.55 9.56 1.44
CA TYR A 449 -13.25 10.85 1.31
C TYR A 449 -12.67 11.69 0.15
N ILE A 450 -11.34 11.79 0.05
CA ILE A 450 -10.69 12.56 -1.02
C ILE A 450 -11.06 11.99 -2.39
N LEU A 451 -10.99 10.67 -2.57
CA LEU A 451 -11.41 10.00 -3.81
C LEU A 451 -12.86 10.33 -4.18
N CYS A 452 -13.78 10.35 -3.21
CA CYS A 452 -15.17 10.70 -3.46
C CYS A 452 -15.34 12.15 -3.91
N VAL A 453 -14.71 13.11 -3.21
CA VAL A 453 -14.85 14.54 -3.52
C VAL A 453 -14.23 14.87 -4.88
N GLN A 454 -13.09 14.25 -5.21
CA GLN A 454 -12.40 14.37 -6.48
C GLN A 454 -13.07 13.59 -7.63
N ASN A 455 -14.30 13.09 -7.42
CA ASN A 455 -15.13 12.43 -8.42
C ASN A 455 -14.57 11.14 -9.02
N TYR A 456 -13.76 10.37 -8.29
CA TYR A 456 -13.17 9.16 -8.85
C TYR A 456 -14.21 8.16 -9.37
N ASP A 457 -13.92 7.52 -10.51
CA ASP A 457 -14.64 6.36 -11.01
C ASP A 457 -14.00 5.09 -10.43
N PHE A 458 -14.82 4.25 -9.79
CA PHE A 458 -14.38 3.01 -9.15
C PHE A 458 -14.67 1.85 -10.10
N MET A 459 -13.67 1.47 -10.90
CA MET A 459 -13.80 0.48 -11.98
C MET A 459 -13.59 -0.93 -11.42
N ILE A 460 -14.68 -1.54 -10.98
CA ILE A 460 -14.67 -2.86 -10.36
C ILE A 460 -14.34 -3.91 -11.41
N LEU A 461 -13.28 -4.69 -11.19
CA LEU A 461 -12.80 -5.71 -12.13
C LEU A 461 -13.63 -6.99 -12.03
N ASN A 462 -13.94 -7.66 -13.14
CA ASN A 462 -14.80 -8.85 -13.19
C ASN A 462 -14.21 -10.12 -12.55
N ASN A 463 -12.90 -10.36 -12.69
CA ASN A 463 -12.25 -11.61 -12.29
C ASN A 463 -11.22 -11.45 -11.17
N ALA A 464 -10.77 -10.23 -10.88
CA ALA A 464 -9.75 -9.98 -9.87
C ALA A 464 -10.34 -10.11 -8.46
N PHE A 465 -9.62 -10.81 -7.58
CA PHE A 465 -9.94 -10.87 -6.16
C PHE A 465 -8.68 -10.94 -5.29
N LEU A 466 -8.83 -10.54 -4.04
CA LEU A 466 -7.84 -10.72 -2.98
C LEU A 466 -8.39 -11.72 -1.96
N THR A 467 -7.50 -12.56 -1.44
CA THR A 467 -7.84 -13.52 -0.38
C THR A 467 -7.01 -13.23 0.85
N HIS A 468 -7.68 -13.01 1.97
CA HIS A 468 -7.07 -12.86 3.27
C HIS A 468 -6.74 -14.23 3.90
N LYS A 469 -5.50 -14.38 4.40
CA LYS A 469 -5.04 -15.56 5.16
C LYS A 469 -4.21 -15.12 6.39
N PRO A 470 -4.28 -15.82 7.55
CA PRO A 470 -5.07 -17.03 7.82
C PRO A 470 -6.44 -16.76 8.45
N GLY A 471 -7.43 -17.48 7.94
CA GLY A 471 -8.72 -17.69 8.60
C GLY A 471 -9.73 -16.55 8.44
N ILE A 472 -10.95 -16.87 8.87
CA ILE A 472 -12.07 -15.95 8.96
C ILE A 472 -11.94 -15.16 10.27
N LYS A 473 -11.81 -13.84 10.18
CA LYS A 473 -11.72 -12.98 11.34
C LYS A 473 -13.11 -12.75 11.94
N HIS A 474 -13.17 -12.80 13.26
CA HIS A 474 -14.35 -12.43 14.04
C HIS A 474 -14.04 -11.17 14.84
N TYR A 475 -15.05 -10.33 15.04
CA TYR A 475 -14.89 -9.17 15.91
C TYR A 475 -14.48 -9.61 17.33
N VAL A 476 -13.37 -9.07 17.81
CA VAL A 476 -12.91 -9.25 19.19
C VAL A 476 -12.95 -7.90 19.88
N LYS A 477 -13.68 -7.82 20.99
CA LYS A 477 -13.76 -6.61 21.81
C LYS A 477 -12.40 -6.35 22.46
N ASP A 478 -11.90 -5.14 22.31
CA ASP A 478 -10.64 -4.70 22.92
C ASP A 478 -10.83 -3.27 23.44
N ALA A 479 -11.12 -3.16 24.74
CA ALA A 479 -11.41 -1.87 25.36
C ALA A 479 -10.24 -0.87 25.27
N LYS A 480 -8.99 -1.38 25.31
CA LYS A 480 -7.80 -0.52 25.17
C LYS A 480 -7.70 0.03 23.75
N ARG A 481 -7.92 -0.83 22.75
CA ARG A 481 -7.95 -0.39 21.35
C ARG A 481 -9.12 0.54 21.07
N ASP A 482 -10.30 0.31 21.65
CA ASP A 482 -11.47 1.15 21.45
C ASP A 482 -11.25 2.58 21.98
N GLN A 483 -10.51 2.75 23.07
CA GLN A 483 -10.09 4.09 23.54
C GLN A 483 -9.17 4.80 22.53
N ILE A 484 -8.21 4.08 21.92
CA ILE A 484 -7.34 4.64 20.88
C ILE A 484 -8.17 5.03 19.65
N ALA A 485 -9.12 4.18 19.25
CA ALA A 485 -10.02 4.44 18.13
C ALA A 485 -10.93 5.65 18.37
N ALA A 486 -11.42 5.85 19.60
CA ALA A 486 -12.19 7.03 19.96
C ALA A 486 -11.37 8.32 19.85
N LYS A 487 -10.12 8.30 20.36
CA LYS A 487 -9.19 9.43 20.24
C LYS A 487 -8.87 9.75 18.77
N GLN A 488 -8.54 8.75 17.97
CA GLN A 488 -8.27 8.92 16.55
C GLN A 488 -9.51 9.44 15.80
N THR A 489 -10.71 8.93 16.12
CA THR A 489 -11.96 9.44 15.52
C THR A 489 -12.19 10.91 15.86
N SER A 490 -11.95 11.32 17.11
CA SER A 490 -12.01 12.73 17.51
C SER A 490 -10.98 13.57 16.73
N PHE A 491 -9.75 13.09 16.58
CA PHE A 491 -8.71 13.77 15.81
C PHE A 491 -9.08 13.91 14.32
N VAL A 492 -9.57 12.84 13.70
CA VAL A 492 -10.07 12.85 12.32
C VAL A 492 -11.17 13.90 12.16
N ASN A 493 -12.16 13.92 13.06
CA ASN A 493 -13.31 14.81 12.93
C ASN A 493 -12.96 16.29 13.20
N LYS A 494 -12.10 16.56 14.20
CA LYS A 494 -11.79 17.93 14.66
C LYS A 494 -10.62 18.57 13.93
N VAL A 495 -9.69 17.78 13.39
CA VAL A 495 -8.44 18.27 12.78
C VAL A 495 -8.38 17.91 11.30
N ILE A 496 -8.35 16.61 10.97
CA ILE A 496 -8.12 16.16 9.58
C ILE A 496 -9.26 16.54 8.66
N MET A 497 -10.51 16.34 9.08
CA MET A 497 -11.69 16.59 8.25
C MET A 497 -11.80 18.08 7.83
N PRO A 498 -11.64 19.07 8.73
CA PRO A 498 -11.52 20.47 8.33
C PRO A 498 -10.39 20.76 7.34
N GLU A 499 -9.23 20.13 7.49
CA GLU A 499 -8.08 20.32 6.58
C GLU A 499 -8.39 19.77 5.18
N ILE A 500 -8.82 18.51 5.07
CA ILE A 500 -9.09 17.90 3.76
C ILE A 500 -10.29 18.55 3.06
N LYS A 501 -11.27 19.09 3.81
CA LYS A 501 -12.34 19.92 3.23
C LYS A 501 -11.81 21.22 2.60
N LYS A 502 -10.81 21.85 3.22
CA LYS A 502 -10.18 23.06 2.68
C LYS A 502 -9.29 22.75 1.47
N LEU A 503 -8.53 21.65 1.53
CA LEU A 503 -7.58 21.28 0.48
C LEU A 503 -8.26 20.67 -0.76
N PHE A 504 -9.24 19.80 -0.56
CA PHE A 504 -9.85 19.02 -1.64
C PHE A 504 -11.32 19.37 -1.90
N GLY A 505 -11.93 20.20 -1.05
CA GLY A 505 -13.31 20.64 -1.17
C GLY A 505 -14.34 19.73 -0.47
N THR A 506 -15.60 19.98 -0.80
CA THR A 506 -16.76 19.22 -0.33
C THR A 506 -17.65 18.84 -1.49
N ARG A 507 -18.29 17.68 -1.41
CA ARG A 507 -19.27 17.23 -2.40
C ARG A 507 -20.46 16.54 -1.73
N PRO A 508 -21.72 16.85 -2.13
CA PRO A 508 -22.89 16.15 -1.62
C PRO A 508 -22.77 14.63 -1.79
N GLY A 509 -23.06 13.87 -0.72
CA GLY A 509 -23.01 12.40 -0.71
C GLY A 509 -21.62 11.80 -0.41
N CYS A 510 -20.59 12.61 -0.20
CA CYS A 510 -19.28 12.16 0.29
C CYS A 510 -19.17 12.33 1.82
N ALA A 511 -18.70 11.28 2.52
CA ALA A 511 -18.50 11.29 3.96
C ALA A 511 -17.27 10.46 4.40
N LEU A 512 -16.84 10.73 5.64
CA LEU A 512 -15.82 10.02 6.41
C LEU A 512 -16.42 8.96 7.34
#